data_AF-K9UC35-F1
#
_entry.id   AF-K9UC35-F1
#
_cell.length_a   1.000
_cell.length_b   1.000
_cell.length_c   1.000
_cell.angle_alpha   90.00
_cell.angle_beta   90.00
_cell.angle_gamma   90.00
#
_symmetry.space_group_name_H-M   'P 1'
#
loop_
_entity.id
_entity.type
_entity.pdbx_description
1 polymer ?
#
loop_
_entity_poly.entity_id
_entity_poly.type
_entity_poly.pdbx_seq_one_letter_code
_entity_poly.pdbx_strand_id
1 'polypeptide(L)' 'MMVTRKGSLKPIDVPIDVLDRLNSGAIETVNLAECLAVDFGILMGQVVPELASVTKNRIPPSDGITKRMAAMGHS' A
#
# COMPACT_ATOMS: atom_id res chain seq x y z
N MET A 1 2.59 2.14 23.98
CA MET A 1 3.95 1.68 23.65
C MET A 1 3.98 1.37 22.16
N MET A 2 4.66 2.19 21.36
CA MET A 2 4.69 2.03 19.90
C MET A 2 5.69 0.91 19.58
N VAL A 3 5.20 -0.26 19.19
CA VAL A 3 6.06 -1.39 18.81
C VAL A 3 6.72 -1.01 17.49
N THR A 4 8.01 -0.69 17.52
CA THR A 4 8.79 -0.38 16.32
C THR A 4 8.97 -1.68 15.53
N ARG A 5 8.18 -1.82 14.46
CA ARG A 5 8.26 -2.97 13.56
C ARG A 5 9.59 -2.86 12.80
N LYS A 6 10.37 -3.95 12.74
CA LYS A 6 11.64 -3.98 11.99
C LYS A 6 11.44 -3.82 10.47
N GLY A 7 10.24 -4.15 9.99
CA GLY A 7 9.91 -4.26 8.57
C GLY A 7 10.53 -5.48 7.91
N SER A 8 10.11 -5.76 6.68
CA SER A 8 10.58 -6.91 5.90
C SER A 8 11.68 -6.51 4.91
N LEU A 9 12.51 -7.45 4.47
CA LEU A 9 13.54 -7.18 3.47
C LEU A 9 13.00 -7.26 2.04
N LYS A 10 11.95 -8.07 1.83
CA LYS A 10 11.27 -8.22 0.54
C LYS A 10 9.76 -8.06 0.75
N PRO A 11 9.03 -7.63 -0.29
CA PRO A 11 7.57 -7.45 -0.20
C PRO A 11 6.84 -8.75 0.16
N ILE A 12 7.32 -9.89 -0.34
CA ILE A 12 6.74 -11.22 -0.07
C ILE A 12 6.90 -11.63 1.40
N ASP A 13 7.92 -11.11 2.08
CA ASP A 13 8.21 -11.44 3.47
C ASP A 13 7.38 -10.60 4.45
N VAL A 14 6.45 -9.76 3.97
CA VAL A 14 5.55 -8.98 4.82
C VAL A 14 4.47 -9.90 5.39
N PRO A 15 4.36 -10.03 6.73
CA PRO A 15 3.34 -10.90 7.33
C PRO A 15 1.93 -10.47 6.92
N ILE A 16 1.03 -11.44 6.74
CA ILE A 16 -0.34 -11.16 6.26
C ILE A 16 -1.12 -10.21 7.18
N ASP A 17 -1.03 -10.36 8.51
CA ASP A 17 -1.64 -9.45 9.48
C ASP A 17 -1.09 -8.01 9.39
N VAL A 18 0.19 -7.86 9.04
CA VAL A 18 0.79 -6.56 8.83
C VAL A 18 0.29 -5.96 7.52
N LEU A 19 0.25 -6.76 6.46
CA LEU A 19 -0.21 -6.33 5.14
C LEU A 19 -1.68 -5.90 5.17
N ASP A 20 -2.55 -6.61 5.88
CA ASP A 20 -3.96 -6.25 6.04
C ASP A 20 -4.12 -4.88 6.71
N ARG A 21 -3.40 -4.65 7.82
CA ARG A 21 -3.41 -3.36 8.53
C ARG A 21 -2.81 -2.22 7.72
N LEU A 22 -1.82 -2.51 6.88
CA LEU A 22 -1.26 -1.53 5.95
C LEU A 22 -2.29 -1.18 4.87
N ASN A 23 -2.94 -2.19 4.27
CA ASN A 23 -3.97 -2.00 3.24
C ASN A 23 -5.24 -1.33 3.77
N SER A 24 -5.52 -1.43 5.08
CA SER A 24 -6.63 -0.71 5.70
C SER A 24 -6.26 0.72 6.10
N GLY A 25 -5.00 1.13 5.95
CA GLY A 25 -4.49 2.41 6.44
C GLY A 25 -4.42 2.51 7.97
N ALA A 26 -4.52 1.39 8.71
CA ALA A 26 -4.50 1.39 10.17
C ALA A 26 -3.09 1.59 10.75
N ILE A 27 -2.05 1.33 9.96
CA ILE A 27 -0.65 1.57 10.32
C ILE A 27 0.13 2.11 9.12
N GLU A 28 1.20 2.86 9.41
CA GLU A 28 2.13 3.35 8.39
C GLU A 28 3.20 2.29 8.06
N THR A 29 3.69 2.31 6.83
CA THR A 29 4.83 1.50 6.39
C THR A 29 6.09 1.95 7.10
N VAL A 30 6.93 1.03 7.56
CA VAL A 30 8.22 1.39 8.20
C VAL A 30 9.41 1.33 7.23
N ASN A 31 9.26 0.70 6.07
CA ASN A 31 10.30 0.59 5.06
C ASN A 31 9.74 0.42 3.64
N LEU A 32 10.65 0.39 2.65
CA LEU A 32 10.29 0.27 1.24
C LEU A 32 9.64 -1.07 0.91
N ALA A 33 10.08 -2.18 1.51
CA ALA A 33 9.51 -3.50 1.22
C ALA A 33 8.04 -3.58 1.58
N GLU A 34 7.65 -3.01 2.73
CA GLU A 34 6.25 -2.88 3.12
C GLU A 34 5.47 -2.01 2.14
N CYS A 35 6.00 -0.83 1.79
CA CYS A 35 5.38 0.07 0.81
C CYS A 35 5.18 -0.59 -0.57
N LEU A 36 6.11 -1.45 -0.98
CA LEU A 36 5.98 -2.22 -2.22
C LEU A 36 4.95 -3.35 -2.13
N ALA A 37 4.71 -3.89 -0.92
CA ALA A 37 3.74 -4.96 -0.68
C ALA A 37 2.30 -4.45 -0.59
N VAL A 38 2.09 -3.19 -0.17
CA VAL A 38 0.77 -2.57 -0.06
C VAL A 38 0.04 -2.61 -1.41
N ASP A 39 -1.22 -3.04 -1.36
CA ASP A 39 -2.17 -2.87 -2.45
C ASP A 39 -2.81 -1.48 -2.34
N PHE A 40 -2.31 -0.56 -3.15
CA PHE A 40 -2.80 0.82 -3.16
C PHE A 40 -4.26 0.94 -3.60
N GLY A 41 -4.79 0.00 -4.37
CA GLY A 41 -6.21 -0.03 -4.74
C GLY A 41 -7.10 -0.28 -3.52
N ILE A 42 -6.70 -1.23 -2.67
CA ILE A 42 -7.39 -1.51 -1.40
C ILE A 42 -7.22 -0.32 -0.45
N LEU A 43 -6.00 0.18 -0.28
CA LEU A 43 -5.71 1.31 0.60
C LEU A 43 -6.52 2.56 0.24
N MET A 44 -6.49 2.97 -1.02
CA MET A 44 -7.25 4.15 -1.45
C MET A 44 -8.75 3.94 -1.30
N GLY A 45 -9.27 2.74 -1.55
CA GLY A 45 -10.68 2.44 -1.32
C GLY A 45 -11.11 2.53 0.15
N GLN A 46 -10.19 2.27 1.08
CA GLN A 46 -10.45 2.35 2.53
C GLN A 46 -10.30 3.79 3.06
N VAL A 47 -9.24 4.49 2.65
CA VAL A 47 -8.89 5.81 3.18
C VAL A 47 -9.61 6.95 2.45
N VAL A 48 -9.88 6.78 1.16
CA VAL A 48 -10.56 7.78 0.32
C VAL A 48 -11.62 7.08 -0.55
N PRO A 49 -12.79 6.73 0.02
CA PRO A 49 -13.81 5.92 -0.65
C PRO A 49 -14.28 6.50 -1.98
N GLU A 50 -14.24 7.82 -2.14
CA GLU A 50 -14.59 8.54 -3.37
C GLU A 50 -13.67 8.19 -4.56
N LEU A 51 -12.42 7.78 -4.30
CA LEU A 51 -11.47 7.35 -5.33
C LEU A 51 -11.52 5.85 -5.64
N ALA A 52 -12.27 5.05 -4.87
CA ALA A 52 -12.26 3.58 -4.97
C ALA A 52 -12.59 3.06 -6.39
N SER A 53 -13.47 3.75 -7.13
CA SER A 53 -13.85 3.41 -8.50
C SER A 53 -12.75 3.73 -9.53
N VAL A 54 -11.90 4.73 -9.24
CA VAL A 54 -10.84 5.23 -10.12
C VAL A 54 -9.55 4.43 -9.94
N THR A 55 -9.27 3.93 -8.73
CA THR A 55 -7.98 3.31 -8.40
C THR A 55 -7.82 1.89 -8.96
N LYS A 56 -8.89 1.08 -8.98
CA LYS A 56 -8.84 -0.34 -9.42
C LYS A 56 -8.34 -0.53 -10.85
N ASN A 57 -8.56 0.45 -11.73
CA ASN A 57 -8.19 0.37 -13.13
C ASN A 57 -6.92 1.16 -13.49
N ARG A 58 -6.37 1.95 -12.55
CA ARG A 58 -5.20 2.82 -12.78
C ARG A 58 -3.92 2.35 -12.09
N ILE A 59 -4.02 1.53 -11.02
CA ILE A 59 -2.87 1.18 -10.19
C ILE A 59 -2.79 -0.35 -10.00
N PRO A 60 -2.38 -1.11 -11.03
CA PRO A 60 -2.26 -2.55 -10.89
C PRO A 60 -1.08 -2.91 -9.95
N PRO A 61 -1.23 -3.91 -9.07
CA PRO A 61 -0.18 -4.32 -8.13
C PRO A 61 1.05 -4.92 -8.83
N SER A 62 0.91 -5.32 -10.09
CA SER A 62 2.00 -5.78 -10.95
C SER A 62 2.89 -4.67 -11.49
N ASP A 63 2.45 -3.41 -11.47
CA ASP A 63 3.26 -2.29 -11.93
C ASP A 63 4.29 -1.87 -10.90
N GLY A 64 5.50 -1.52 -11.35
CA GLY A 64 6.55 -0.98 -10.50
C GLY A 64 6.14 0.32 -9.80
N ILE A 65 6.74 0.59 -8.64
CA ILE A 65 6.35 1.71 -7.75
C ILE A 65 6.32 3.06 -8.46
N THR A 66 7.23 3.32 -9.40
CA THR A 66 7.29 4.58 -10.17
C THR A 66 6.02 4.83 -10.98
N LYS A 67 5.48 3.80 -11.64
CA LYS A 67 4.23 3.91 -12.41
C LYS A 67 3.03 4.12 -11.48
N ARG A 68 3.00 3.40 -10.37
CA ARG A 68 1.93 3.52 -9.37
C ARG A 68 1.87 4.94 -8.77
N MET A 69 3.03 5.52 -8.45
CA MET A 69 3.12 6.89 -7.93
C MET A 69 2.71 7.95 -8.98
N ALA A 70 3.12 7.77 -10.24
CA ALA A 70 2.71 8.66 -11.33
C ALA A 70 1.18 8.70 -11.52
N ALA A 71 0.50 7.56 -11.36
CA ALA A 71 -0.96 7.46 -11.44
C ALA A 71 -1.68 8.19 -10.29
N MET A 72 -1.02 8.39 -9.15
CA MET A 72 -1.56 9.12 -7.99
C MET A 72 -1.35 10.64 -8.07
N GLY A 73 -0.31 11.10 -8.76
CA GLY A 73 0.05 12.53 -8.83
C GLY A 73 -0.72 13.37 -9.86
N HIS A 74 -1.52 12.75 -10.73
CA HIS A 74 -2.44 13.46 -11.62
C HIS A 74 -3.85 13.51 -10.98
N SER A 75 -4.04 14.45 -10.06
CA SER A 75 -5.36 14.96 -9.66
C SER A 75 -5.48 16.42 -10.05
#